data_AF-A0A932LTZ8-F1
#
_entry.id   AF-A0A932LTZ8-F1
#
_cell.length_a   1.000
_cell.length_b   1.000
_cell.length_c   1.000
_cell.angle_alpha   90.00
_cell.angle_beta   90.00
_cell.angle_gamma   90.00
#
_symmetry.space_group_name_H-M   'P 1'
#
loop_
_entity.id
_entity.type
_entity.pdbx_description
1 polymer ?
#
loop_
_entity_poly.entity_id
_entity_poly.type
_entity_poly.pdbx_seq_one_letter_code
_entity_poly.pdbx_strand_id
1 'polypeptide(L)' 'KKVELHLVENQDGVGPYGAKGGGEASLNSMAANIANAVARAVGVRIRQAPLTPERVWRALKEKEKVKSQK' A
#
# COMPACT_ATOMS: atom_id res chain seq x y z
N LYS A 1 14.67 -0.58 -8.93
CA LYS A 1 13.79 -1.07 -7.84
C LYS A 1 14.61 -1.01 -6.56
N LYS A 2 14.33 -0.07 -5.65
CA LYS A 2 15.09 0.13 -4.40
C LYS A 2 14.14 -0.16 -3.24
N VAL A 3 14.61 -0.90 -2.25
CA VAL A 3 13.93 -1.13 -0.97
C VAL A 3 14.93 -0.72 0.12
N GLU A 4 14.44 0.03 1.10
CA GLU A 4 15.22 0.44 2.28
C GLU A 4 14.62 -0.24 3.50
N LEU A 5 15.48 -0.84 4.33
CA LEU A 5 15.08 -1.58 5.52
C LEU A 5 15.56 -0.82 6.75
N HIS A 6 14.63 -0.56 7.66
CA HIS A 6 14.92 -0.02 8.98
C HIS A 6 14.54 -1.08 10.02
N LEU A 7 15.52 -1.54 10.79
CA LEU A 7 15.30 -2.45 11.92
C LEU A 7 15.02 -1.64 13.18
N VAL A 8 13.99 -2.05 13.91
CA VAL A 8 13.57 -1.41 15.17
C VAL A 8 13.40 -2.52 16.21
N GLU A 9 14.06 -2.36 17.35
CA GLU A 9 14.16 -3.39 18.40
C GLU A 9 13.69 -2.84 19.74
N ASN A 10 12.77 -3.56 20.41
CA ASN A 10 12.22 -3.19 21.72
C ASN A 10 12.40 -4.28 22.79
N GLN A 11 13.04 -5.41 22.46
CA GLN A 11 13.37 -6.55 23.35
C GLN A 11 12.21 -7.19 24.13
N ASP A 12 10.97 -6.95 23.71
CA ASP A 12 9.74 -7.39 24.39
C ASP A 12 9.06 -8.59 23.67
N GLY A 13 9.81 -9.32 22.86
CA GLY A 13 9.32 -10.51 22.16
C GLY A 13 9.37 -11.78 23.01
N VAL A 14 8.49 -12.74 22.68
CA VAL A 14 8.41 -14.05 23.34
C VAL A 14 9.50 -15.04 22.90
N GLY A 15 10.27 -14.70 21.87
CA GLY A 15 11.36 -15.53 21.37
C GLY A 15 12.67 -15.36 22.16
N PRO A 16 13.69 -16.19 21.89
CA PRO A 16 15.03 -16.03 22.47
C PRO A 16 15.54 -14.61 22.26
N TYR A 17 16.23 -14.08 23.28
CA TYR A 17 16.80 -12.73 23.26
C TYR A 17 15.77 -11.59 23.02
N GLY A 18 14.48 -11.84 23.29
CA GLY A 18 13.42 -10.85 23.10
C GLY A 18 12.92 -10.73 21.65
N ALA A 19 13.16 -11.75 20.81
CA ALA A 19 12.82 -11.73 19.39
C ALA A 19 11.31 -11.80 19.10
N LYS A 20 10.88 -11.14 18.02
CA LYS A 20 9.51 -11.15 17.47
C LYS A 20 9.48 -11.65 16.03
N GLY A 21 8.35 -12.21 15.62
CA GLY A 21 8.11 -12.54 14.21
C GLY A 21 8.00 -11.27 13.36
N GLY A 22 8.77 -11.20 12.27
CA GLY A 22 8.80 -10.02 11.38
C GLY A 22 8.37 -10.28 9.92
N GLY A 23 8.20 -11.54 9.52
CA GLY A 23 7.96 -11.91 8.12
C GLY A 23 6.63 -11.42 7.57
N GLU A 24 5.55 -11.67 8.30
CA GLU A 24 4.19 -11.35 7.82
C GLU A 24 3.84 -9.87 7.90
N ALA A 25 4.35 -9.16 8.92
CA ALA A 25 4.01 -7.75 9.15
C ALA A 25 4.35 -6.86 7.94
N SER A 26 5.51 -7.11 7.33
CA SER A 26 5.94 -6.39 6.13
C SER A 26 5.09 -6.77 4.92
N LEU A 27 4.79 -8.06 4.73
CA LEU A 27 4.03 -8.56 3.59
C LEU A 27 2.56 -8.12 3.59
N ASN A 28 1.89 -8.23 4.75
CA ASN A 28 0.46 -7.97 4.90
C ASN A 28 0.10 -6.51 4.55
N SER A 29 1.00 -5.57 4.82
CA SER A 29 0.77 -4.15 4.55
C SER A 29 1.09 -3.73 3.10
N MET A 30 1.81 -4.54 2.31
CA MET A 30 2.31 -4.15 0.98
C MET A 30 1.21 -3.68 0.02
N ALA A 31 0.14 -4.47 -0.13
CA ALA A 31 -0.94 -4.14 -1.06
C ALA A 31 -1.65 -2.83 -0.67
N ALA A 32 -1.87 -2.63 0.64
CA ALA A 32 -2.47 -1.41 1.17
C ALA A 32 -1.55 -0.19 1.00
N ASN A 33 -0.25 -0.35 1.25
CA ASN A 33 0.75 0.72 1.09
C ASN A 33 0.81 1.21 -0.36
N ILE A 34 0.85 0.30 -1.33
CA ILE A 34 0.83 0.66 -2.76
C ILE A 34 -0.49 1.36 -3.12
N ALA A 35 -1.63 0.83 -2.70
CA ALA A 35 -2.92 1.43 -2.98
C ALA A 35 -3.07 2.84 -2.37
N ASN A 36 -2.56 3.03 -1.15
CA ASN A 36 -2.51 4.32 -0.47
C ASN A 36 -1.61 5.33 -1.20
N ALA A 37 -0.42 4.91 -1.63
CA ALA A 37 0.50 5.75 -2.37
C ALA A 37 -0.10 6.22 -3.70
N VAL A 38 -0.70 5.31 -4.46
CA VAL A 38 -1.39 5.66 -5.73
C VAL A 38 -2.54 6.61 -5.46
N ALA A 39 -3.38 6.32 -4.46
CA ALA A 39 -4.50 7.19 -4.12
C ALA A 39 -4.07 8.60 -3.71
N ARG A 40 -2.95 8.73 -2.98
CA ARG A 40 -2.35 10.02 -2.63
C ARG A 40 -1.83 10.75 -3.88
N ALA A 41 -1.22 10.03 -4.82
CA ALA A 41 -0.64 10.63 -6.03
C ALA A 41 -1.69 11.14 -7.03
N VAL A 42 -2.76 10.37 -7.26
CA VAL A 42 -3.76 10.68 -8.30
C VAL A 42 -5.09 11.20 -7.76
N GLY A 43 -5.29 11.14 -6.45
CA GLY A 43 -6.53 11.55 -5.77
C GLY A 43 -7.73 10.68 -6.15
N VAL A 44 -7.54 9.37 -6.34
CA VAL A 44 -8.59 8.37 -6.59
C VAL A 44 -8.34 7.14 -5.73
N ARG A 45 -9.36 6.65 -5.05
CA ARG A 45 -9.26 5.46 -4.20
C ARG A 45 -9.69 4.20 -4.97
N ILE A 46 -8.74 3.33 -5.28
CA ILE A 46 -8.99 2.01 -5.88
C ILE A 46 -9.00 0.96 -4.75
N ARG A 47 -10.10 0.22 -4.59
CA ARG A 47 -10.28 -0.79 -3.51
C ARG A 47 -10.14 -2.24 -3.99
N GLN A 48 -9.71 -2.44 -5.23
CA GLN A 48 -9.60 -3.77 -5.84
C GLN A 48 -8.15 -4.06 -6.21
N ALA A 49 -7.54 -5.03 -5.53
CA ALA A 49 -6.22 -5.56 -5.87
C ALA A 49 -6.33 -6.66 -6.95
N PRO A 50 -5.31 -6.85 -7.81
CA PRO A 50 -4.14 -5.98 -8.00
C PRO A 50 -4.49 -4.64 -8.68
N LEU A 51 -3.65 -3.62 -8.49
CA LEU A 51 -3.76 -2.33 -9.18
C LEU A 51 -3.20 -2.44 -10.61
N THR A 52 -3.92 -3.14 -11.50
CA THR A 52 -3.51 -3.25 -12.90
C THR A 52 -3.62 -1.90 -13.63
N PRO A 53 -2.83 -1.67 -14.70
CA PRO A 53 -2.90 -0.44 -15.48
C PRO A 53 -4.33 -0.11 -15.95
N GLU A 54 -5.12 -1.12 -16.34
CA GLU A 54 -6.49 -0.95 -16.84
C GLU A 54 -7.41 -0.46 -15.72
N ARG A 55 -7.28 -0.99 -14.50
CA ARG A 55 -8.08 -0.55 -13.34
C ARG A 55 -7.73 0.88 -12.95
N VAL A 56 -6.45 1.22 -12.96
CA VAL A 56 -5.98 2.58 -12.69
C VAL A 56 -6.52 3.54 -13.76
N TRP A 57 -6.39 3.19 -15.04
CA TRP A 57 -6.89 3.99 -16.16
C TRP A 57 -8.40 4.24 -16.09
N ARG A 58 -9.20 3.19 -15.83
CA ARG A 58 -10.66 3.33 -15.66
C ARG A 58 -11.00 4.27 -14.52
N ALA A 59 -10.35 4.11 -13.37
CA ALA A 59 -10.60 4.94 -12.20
C ALA A 59 -10.28 6.43 -12.45
N LEU A 60 -9.25 6.72 -13.25
CA LEU A 60 -8.94 8.08 -13.69
C LEU A 60 -10.00 8.64 -14.65
N LYS A 61 -10.44 7.84 -15.61
CA LYS A 61 -11.48 8.24 -16.58
C LYS A 61 -12.82 8.53 -15.91
N GLU A 62 -13.20 7.74 -14.91
CA GLU A 62 -14.40 8.00 -14.11
C GLU A 62 -14.29 9.33 -13.35
N LYS A 63 -13.13 9.62 -12.74
CA LYS A 63 -12.89 10.92 -12.09
C LYS A 63 -13.00 12.10 -13.05
N GLU A 64 -12.51 11.98 -14.28
CA GLU A 64 -12.64 13.04 -15.30
C GLU A 64 -14.12 13.29 -15.67
N LYS A 65 -14.91 12.22 -15.88
CA LYS A 65 -16.35 12.34 -16.18
C LYS A 65 -17.12 13.05 -15.07
N VAL A 66 -16.84 12.72 -13.81
CA VAL A 66 -17.48 13.37 -12.65
C VAL A 66 -17.13 14.86 -12.57
N LYS A 67 -15.94 15.27 -13.02
CA LYS A 67 -15.57 16.70 -13.08
C LYS A 67 -16.31 17.45 -14.19
N SER A 68 -16.49 16.87 -15.37
CA SER A 68 -17.17 17.54 -16.50
C SER A 68 -18.68 17.67 -16.34
N GLN A 69 -19.29 16.91 -15.42
CA GLN A 69 -20.71 16.98 -15.09
C GLN A 69 -21.04 17.95 -13.94
N LYS A 70 -20.01 18.54 -13.32
CA LYS A 70 -20.13 19.61 -12.32
C LYS A 70 -19.82 20.95 -12.95
#